data_AF-A0A1W1ZUM2-F1
#
_entry.id   AF-A0A1W1ZUM2-F1
#
_cell.length_a   1.000
_cell.length_b   1.000
_cell.length_c   1.000
_cell.angle_alpha   90.00
_cell.angle_beta   90.00
_cell.angle_gamma   90.00
#
_symmetry.space_group_name_H-M   'P 1'
#
loop_
_entity.id
_entity.type
_entity.pdbx_description
1 polymer ?
#
loop_
_entity_poly.entity_id
_entity_poly.type
_entity_poly.pdbx_seq_one_letter_code
_entity_poly.pdbx_strand_id
1 'polypeptide(L)'
;MTTSLSTIRKRKAPDDRDRLILALYAELKAERQTREALEAAIRNGSVSMEVLEAMAADPVPVVTDSDIASIEAFLADDENRTDA
;
A
#
# COMPACT_ATOMS: atom_id res chain seq x y z
N MET A 1 42.61 -8.98 -3.60
CA MET A 1 41.78 -8.07 -4.43
C MET A 1 41.48 -8.85 -5.71
N THR A 2 40.26 -9.21 -6.08
CA THR A 2 38.96 -8.59 -5.87
C THR A 2 37.90 -9.71 -5.88
N THR A 3 37.10 -9.81 -4.82
CA THR A 3 35.90 -10.65 -4.83
C THR A 3 34.92 -9.98 -5.78
N SER A 4 34.67 -10.61 -6.92
CA SER A 4 33.78 -10.09 -7.95
C SER A 4 32.38 -9.88 -7.37
N LEU A 5 31.94 -8.63 -7.30
CA LEU A 5 30.56 -8.22 -6.98
C LEU A 5 29.56 -8.63 -8.10
N SER A 6 29.97 -9.49 -9.04
CA SER A 6 29.20 -9.84 -10.24
C SER A 6 28.01 -10.76 -9.97
N THR A 7 27.80 -11.22 -8.74
CA THR A 7 26.51 -11.79 -8.34
C THR A 7 25.62 -10.66 -7.81
N ILE A 8 25.42 -9.62 -8.61
CA ILE A 8 24.15 -8.89 -8.53
C ILE A 8 23.12 -9.96 -8.85
N ARG A 9 22.54 -10.54 -7.79
CA ARG A 9 21.41 -11.48 -7.84
C ARG A 9 20.55 -11.03 -9.00
N LYS A 10 20.48 -11.84 -10.07
CA LYS A 10 19.46 -11.68 -11.11
C LYS A 10 18.14 -11.77 -10.34
N ARG A 11 17.63 -10.63 -9.85
CA ARG A 11 16.40 -10.60 -9.09
C ARG A 11 15.36 -11.03 -10.11
N LYS A 12 14.76 -12.20 -9.89
CA LYS A 12 13.54 -12.60 -10.59
C LYS A 12 12.61 -11.38 -10.53
N ALA A 13 11.98 -11.03 -11.66
CA ALA A 13 10.99 -9.98 -11.63
C ALA A 13 9.97 -10.30 -10.53
N PRO A 14 9.53 -9.32 -9.72
CA PRO A 14 8.56 -9.58 -8.66
C PRO A 14 7.32 -10.24 -9.27
N ASP A 15 6.91 -11.35 -8.68
CA ASP A 15 5.63 -12.00 -8.98
C ASP A 15 4.48 -11.17 -8.40
N ASP A 16 3.23 -11.58 -8.65
CA ASP A 16 2.08 -10.76 -8.29
C ASP A 16 1.90 -10.62 -6.77
N ARG A 17 2.32 -11.63 -6.01
CA ARG A 17 2.39 -11.53 -4.55
C ARG A 17 3.40 -10.48 -4.10
N ASP A 18 4.61 -10.49 -4.64
CA ASP A 18 5.61 -9.46 -4.35
C ASP A 18 5.09 -8.06 -4.74
N ARG A 19 4.39 -7.94 -5.87
CA ARG A 19 3.78 -6.68 -6.32
C ARG A 19 2.68 -6.21 -5.37
N LEU A 20 1.81 -7.11 -4.91
CA LEU A 20 0.78 -6.78 -3.93
C LEU A 20 1.39 -6.30 -2.61
N ILE A 21 2.43 -6.99 -2.11
CA ILE A 21 3.14 -6.57 -0.89
C ILE A 21 3.74 -5.17 -1.06
N LEU A 22 4.37 -4.89 -2.21
CA LEU A 22 4.92 -3.57 -2.52
C LEU A 22 3.83 -2.49 -2.62
N ALA A 23 2.68 -2.81 -3.23
CA ALA A 23 1.54 -1.90 -3.33
C ALA A 23 0.99 -1.55 -1.94
N LEU A 24 0.73 -2.56 -1.10
CA LEU A 24 0.24 -2.38 0.26
C LEU A 24 1.24 -1.61 1.14
N TYR A 25 2.54 -1.89 0.97
CA TYR A 25 3.58 -1.12 1.64
C TYR A 25 3.59 0.35 1.22
N ALA A 26 3.47 0.63 -0.09
CA ALA A 26 3.43 1.98 -0.62
C ALA A 26 2.20 2.74 -0.12
N GLU A 27 1.05 2.08 -0.08
CA GLU A 27 -0.19 2.63 0.47
C GLU A 27 -0.04 2.97 1.96
N LEU A 28 0.44 2.02 2.78
CA LEU A 28 0.66 2.25 4.21
C LEU A 28 1.65 3.40 4.47
N LYS A 29 2.69 3.51 3.63
CA LYS A 29 3.66 4.61 3.73
C LYS A 29 3.00 5.96 3.39
N ALA A 30 2.20 6.01 2.34
CA ALA A 30 1.47 7.22 1.94
C ALA A 30 0.51 7.67 3.05
N GLU A 31 -0.23 6.73 3.65
CA GLU A 31 -1.13 7.00 4.77
C GLU A 31 -0.40 7.62 5.96
N ARG A 32 0.76 7.06 6.36
CA ARG A 32 1.58 7.63 7.43
C ARG A 32 2.08 9.03 7.13
N GLN A 33 2.52 9.28 5.89
CA GLN A 33 2.96 10.60 5.47
C GLN A 33 1.81 11.63 5.52
N THR A 34 0.62 11.25 5.09
CA THR A 34 -0.58 12.09 5.21
C THR A 34 -0.91 12.38 6.67
N ARG A 35 -0.85 11.38 7.55
CA ARG A 35 -1.07 11.56 8.99
C ARG A 35 -0.06 12.55 9.59
N GLU A 36 1.22 12.37 9.31
CA GLU A 36 2.28 13.27 9.81
C GLU A 36 2.06 14.72 9.32
N ALA A 37 1.69 14.90 8.06
CA ALA A 37 1.37 16.21 7.49
C ALA A 37 0.14 16.85 8.17
N LEU A 38 -0.91 16.06 8.42
CA LEU A 38 -2.11 16.51 9.12
C LEU A 38 -1.81 16.90 10.57
N GLU A 39 -1.03 16.10 11.30
CA GLU A 39 -0.59 16.41 12.66
C GLU A 39 0.19 17.73 12.72
N ALA A 40 1.10 17.95 11.77
CA ALA A 40 1.85 19.19 11.66
C ALA A 40 0.91 20.38 11.36
N ALA A 41 -0.06 20.20 10.45
CA ALA A 41 -1.03 21.24 10.11
C ALA A 41 -1.91 21.63 11.31
N ILE A 42 -2.37 20.65 12.09
CA ILE A 42 -3.14 20.87 13.32
C ILE A 42 -2.29 21.63 14.33
N ARG A 43 -1.03 21.20 14.58
CA ARG A 43 -0.14 21.86 15.53
C ARG A 43 0.16 23.31 15.17
N ASN A 44 0.24 23.60 13.88
CA ASN A 44 0.52 24.94 13.36
C ASN A 44 -0.74 25.80 13.20
N GLY A 45 -1.93 25.27 13.49
CA GLY A 45 -3.21 25.97 13.33
C GLY A 45 -3.57 26.25 11.87
N SER A 46 -3.01 25.52 10.90
CA SER A 46 -3.22 25.73 9.47
C SER A 46 -4.42 24.98 8.90
N VAL A 47 -5.22 24.34 9.76
CA VAL A 47 -6.47 23.65 9.42
C VAL A 47 -7.57 24.12 10.39
N SER A 48 -8.76 24.42 9.85
CA SER A 48 -9.90 24.87 10.66
C SER A 48 -10.70 23.69 11.24
N MET A 49 -11.47 23.94 12.29
CA MET A 49 -12.38 22.94 12.86
C MET A 49 -13.41 22.44 11.84
N GLU A 50 -13.97 23.34 11.04
CA GLU A 50 -14.93 23.00 9.97
C GLU A 50 -14.34 21.99 8.96
N VAL A 51 -13.07 22.15 8.60
CA VAL A 51 -12.39 21.20 7.71
C VAL A 51 -12.19 19.84 8.39
N LEU A 52 -11.82 19.81 9.68
CA LEU A 52 -11.70 18.56 10.43
C LEU A 52 -13.04 17.84 10.57
N GLU A 53 -14.12 18.57 10.80
CA GLU A 53 -15.48 18.03 10.88
C GLU A 53 -15.92 17.44 9.52
N ALA A 54 -15.64 18.16 8.42
CA ALA A 54 -15.91 17.67 7.08
C ALA A 54 -15.14 16.38 6.77
N MET A 55 -13.87 16.30 7.16
CA MET A 55 -13.05 15.09 7.02
C MET A 55 -13.58 13.94 7.88
N ALA A 56 -14.04 14.20 9.10
CA ALA A 56 -14.56 13.17 9.99
C ALA A 56 -15.94 12.62 9.54
N ALA A 57 -16.71 13.43 8.83
CA ALA A 57 -18.00 13.04 8.26
C ALA A 57 -17.88 12.25 6.94
N ASP A 58 -16.70 12.27 6.30
CA ASP A 58 -16.46 11.52 5.07
C ASP A 58 -16.49 10.01 5.34
N PRO A 59 -17.40 9.23 4.71
CA PRO A 59 -17.53 7.81 4.99
C PRO A 59 -16.27 7.03 4.59
N VAL A 60 -15.72 6.29 5.54
CA VAL A 60 -14.65 5.32 5.26
C VAL A 60 -15.27 4.08 4.62
N PRO A 61 -14.85 3.67 3.41
CA PRO A 61 -15.31 2.42 2.81
C PRO A 61 -15.00 1.24 3.73
N VAL A 62 -16.02 0.43 4.02
CA VAL A 62 -15.84 -0.80 4.80
C VAL A 62 -15.35 -1.89 3.87
N VAL A 63 -14.20 -2.50 4.19
CA VAL A 63 -13.75 -3.71 3.51
C VAL A 63 -14.69 -4.84 3.89
N THR A 64 -15.36 -5.43 2.90
CA THR A 64 -16.32 -6.51 3.09
C THR A 64 -15.68 -7.87 2.83
N ASP A 65 -16.32 -8.94 3.32
CA ASP A 65 -15.91 -10.32 3.02
C ASP A 65 -15.92 -10.60 1.50
N SER A 66 -16.79 -9.92 0.75
CA SER A 66 -16.83 -10.03 -0.72
C SER A 66 -15.60 -9.41 -1.38
N ASP A 67 -15.07 -8.32 -0.83
CA ASP A 67 -13.86 -7.68 -1.35
C ASP A 67 -12.64 -8.59 -1.12
N ILE A 68 -12.57 -9.21 0.07
CA ILE A 68 -11.52 -10.18 0.40
C ILE A 68 -11.58 -11.39 -0.54
N ALA A 69 -12.76 -11.99 -0.70
CA ALA A 69 -12.94 -13.15 -1.57
C ALA A 69 -12.59 -12.84 -3.04
N SER A 70 -12.87 -11.62 -3.51
CA SER A 70 -12.52 -11.19 -4.87
C SER A 70 -11.00 -11.06 -5.06
N ILE A 71 -10.29 -10.55 -4.05
CA ILE A 71 -8.83 -10.47 -4.06
C ILE A 71 -8.21 -11.87 -4.03
N GLU A 72 -8.73 -12.77 -3.18
CA GLU A 72 -8.24 -14.15 -3.09
C GLU A 72 -8.43 -14.92 -4.41
N ALA A 73 -9.58 -14.76 -5.07
CA ALA A 73 -9.83 -15.37 -6.37
C ALA A 73 -8.88 -14.84 -7.45
N PHE A 74 -8.63 -13.53 -7.48
CA PHE A 74 -7.68 -12.92 -8.39
C PHE A 74 -6.26 -13.47 -8.20
N LEU A 75 -5.82 -13.64 -6.94
CA LEU A 75 -4.51 -14.20 -6.63
C LEU A 75 -4.39 -15.67 -7.05
N ALA A 76 -5.42 -16.48 -6.82
CA ALA A 76 -5.43 -17.90 -7.21
C ALA A 76 -5.40 -18.09 -8.74
N ASP A 77 -6.10 -17.24 -9.49
CA ASP A 77 -6.07 -17.25 -10.96
C ASP A 77 -4.68 -16.87 -11.49
N ASP A 78 -3.95 -15.98 -10.82
CA ASP A 78 -2.60 -15.61 -11.24
C ASP A 78 -1.56 -16.70 -10.96
N GLU A 79 -1.63 -17.37 -9.80
CA GLU A 79 -0.76 -18.52 -9.50
C GLU A 79 -0.83 -19.58 -10.61
N ASN A 80 -2.05 -19.91 -11.06
CA ASN A 80 -2.27 -20.86 -12.16
C ASN A 80 -1.71 -20.40 -13.52
N ARG A 81 -1.58 -19.08 -13.75
CA ARG A 81 -1.00 -18.52 -14.98
C ARG A 81 0.53 -18.52 -14.97
N THR A 82 1.15 -18.49 -13.79
CA THR A 82 2.60 -18.52 -13.66
C THR A 82 3.21 -19.92 -13.70
N ASP A 83 2.40 -20.97 -13.46
CA ASP A 83 2.81 -22.37 -13.44
C ASP A 83 2.57 -23.13 -14.77
N ALA A 84 1.96 -22.49 -15.77
CA ALA A 84 1.71 -23.02 -17.12
C ALA A 84 2.72 -22.52 -18.16
#